data_AF-A0A947A8N5-F1
#
_entry.id   AF-A0A947A8N5-F1
#
_cell.length_a   1.000
_cell.length_b   1.000
_cell.length_c   1.000
_cell.angle_alpha   90.00
_cell.angle_beta   90.00
_cell.angle_gamma   90.00
#
_symmetry.space_group_name_H-M   'P 1'
#
loop_
_entity.id
_entity.type
_entity.pdbx_description
1 polymer ?
#
loop_
_entity_poly.entity_id
_entity_poly.type
_entity_poly.pdbx_seq_one_letter_code
_entity_poly.pdbx_strand_id
1 'polypeptide(L)' 'MRKHEQYTEYHDHFEYFGNTEIERIRKQGEKTIRHDWIIFDSVDEAMEYFNDRCGEFVGYYV' A
#
# COMPACT_ATOMS: atom_id res chain seq x y z
N MET A 1 -0.87 -0.23 -11.06
CA MET A 1 -1.09 1.13 -10.50
C MET A 1 -0.27 1.25 -9.24
N ARG A 2 0.26 2.45 -8.91
CA ARG A 2 1.16 2.64 -7.76
C ARG A 2 0.68 3.76 -6.86
N LYS A 3 0.74 3.53 -5.55
CA LYS A 3 0.44 4.52 -4.52
C LYS A 3 1.44 4.40 -3.38
N HIS A 4 1.60 5.48 -2.62
CA HIS A 4 2.51 5.51 -1.48
C HIS A 4 1.87 6.25 -0.32
N GLU A 5 2.14 5.78 0.88
CA GLU A 5 1.72 6.40 2.13
C GLU A 5 2.95 6.73 2.95
N GLN A 6 3.00 7.96 3.45
CA GLN A 6 4.09 8.43 4.28
C GLN A 6 3.59 8.52 5.72
N TYR A 7 4.24 7.75 6.59
CA TYR A 7 4.09 7.82 8.04
C TYR A 7 5.36 8.41 8.64
N THR A 8 5.30 8.86 9.89
CA THR A 8 6.45 9.48 10.58
C THR A 8 7.65 8.53 10.66
N GLU A 9 7.42 7.24 10.83
CA GLU A 9 8.47 6.25 11.07
C GLU A 9 8.81 5.37 9.86
N TYR A 10 7.93 5.30 8.86
CA TYR A 10 8.09 4.43 7.70
C TYR A 10 7.26 4.93 6.50
N HIS A 11 7.53 4.36 5.34
CA HIS A 11 6.80 4.59 4.09
C HIS A 11 6.24 3.26 3.59
N ASP A 12 4.96 3.23 3.26
CA ASP A 12 4.36 2.09 2.58
C ASP A 12 4.25 2.38 1.08
N HIS A 13 4.72 1.45 0.26
CA HIS A 13 4.54 1.45 -1.19
C HIS A 13 3.56 0.36 -1.56
N PHE A 14 2.51 0.73 -2.30
CA PHE A 14 1.50 -0.20 -2.79
C PHE A 14 1.59 -0.30 -4.30
N GLU A 15 1.63 -1.53 -4.81
CA GLU A 15 1.57 -1.82 -6.24
C GLU A 15 0.43 -2.78 -6.55
N TYR A 16 -0.48 -2.34 -7.42
CA TYR A 16 -1.61 -3.12 -7.89
C TYR A 16 -1.39 -3.57 -9.34
N PHE A 17 -1.51 -4.87 -9.62
CA PHE A 17 -1.18 -5.45 -10.92
C PHE A 17 -2.39 -5.65 -11.85
N GLY A 18 -3.59 -5.24 -11.44
CA GLY A 18 -4.82 -5.47 -12.21
C GLY A 18 -5.39 -6.88 -12.06
N ASN A 19 -5.06 -7.56 -10.96
CA ASN A 19 -5.53 -8.90 -10.59
C ASN A 19 -6.21 -8.86 -9.21
N THR A 20 -6.22 -9.96 -8.47
CA THR A 20 -6.79 -10.03 -7.12
C THR A 20 -5.78 -9.71 -6.02
N GLU A 21 -4.62 -9.16 -6.38
CA GLU A 21 -3.47 -9.02 -5.48
C GLU A 21 -2.91 -7.60 -5.50
N ILE A 22 -2.55 -7.12 -4.32
CA ILE A 22 -1.82 -5.87 -4.12
C ILE A 22 -0.56 -6.17 -3.35
N GLU A 23 0.58 -5.77 -3.89
CA GLU A 23 1.85 -5.83 -3.17
C GLU A 23 1.99 -4.61 -2.26
N ARG A 24 2.41 -4.83 -1.02
CA ARG A 24 2.79 -3.78 -0.07
C ARG A 24 4.23 -3.96 0.36
N ILE A 25 5.04 -2.93 0.16
CA ILE A 25 6.42 -2.86 0.63
C ILE A 25 6.54 -1.71 1.63
N ARG A 26 6.84 -2.06 2.89
CA ARG A 26 7.14 -1.08 3.93
C ARG A 26 8.63 -0.84 4.03
N LYS A 27 9.04 0.42 3.92
CA LYS A 27 10.42 0.87 4.07
C LYS A 27 10.58 1.81 5.25
N GLN A 28 11.69 1.69 5.96
CA GLN A 28 12.14 2.65 6.95
C GLN A 28 13.51 3.17 6.50
N GLY A 29 13.53 4.39 5.97
CA GLY A 29 14.66 4.89 5.19
C GLY A 29 14.90 4.03 3.95
N GLU A 30 16.13 3.56 3.74
CA GLU A 30 16.50 2.71 2.61
C GLU A 30 16.20 1.21 2.84
N LYS A 31 15.83 0.82 4.06
CA LYS A 31 15.63 -0.58 4.42
C LYS A 31 14.17 -1.01 4.24
N THR A 32 13.94 -2.07 3.47
CA THR A 32 12.65 -2.78 3.49
C THR A 32 12.50 -3.53 4.81
N ILE A 33 11.49 -3.19 5.58
CA ILE A 33 11.18 -3.81 6.88
C ILE A 33 9.99 -4.75 6.80
N ARG A 34 9.15 -4.63 5.77
CA ARG A 34 8.03 -5.54 5.54
C ARG A 34 7.71 -5.65 4.05
N HIS A 35 7.32 -6.84 3.62
CA HIS A 35 6.87 -7.14 2.27
C HIS A 35 5.70 -8.11 2.37
N ASP A 36 4.50 -7.64 2.05
CA ASP A 36 3.26 -8.40 2.14
C ASP A 36 2.53 -8.42 0.80
N TRP A 37 1.66 -9.41 0.65
CA TRP A 37 0.67 -9.49 -0.42
C TRP A 37 -0.71 -9.44 0.21
N ILE A 38 -1.54 -8.51 -0.25
CA ILE A 38 -2.95 -8.40 0.13
C ILE A 38 -3.76 -9.07 -0.99
N ILE A 39 -4.44 -10.15 -0.64
CA ILE A 39 -5.16 -11.01 -1.59
C ILE A 39 -6.66 -10.84 -1.36
N PHE A 40 -7.41 -10.71 -2.44
CA PHE A 40 -8.85 -10.52 -2.46
C PHE A 40 -9.54 -11.63 -3.24
N ASP A 41 -10.86 -11.75 -3.08
CA ASP A 41 -11.64 -12.78 -3.77
C ASP A 41 -11.99 -12.36 -5.21
N SER A 42 -11.93 -11.06 -5.52
CA SER A 42 -12.22 -10.52 -6.85
C SER A 42 -11.32 -9.34 -7.24
N VAL A 43 -11.21 -9.11 -8.55
CA VAL A 43 -10.43 -8.00 -9.12
C VAL A 43 -11.06 -6.65 -8.79
N ASP A 44 -12.39 -6.59 -8.77
CA ASP A 44 -13.13 -5.36 -8.45
C ASP A 44 -12.88 -4.96 -6.99
N GLU A 45 -12.91 -5.92 -6.06
CA GLU A 45 -12.60 -5.68 -4.64
C GLU A 45 -11.15 -5.20 -4.43
N ALA A 46 -10.18 -5.83 -5.10
CA ALA A 46 -8.79 -5.39 -5.05
C ALA A 46 -8.64 -3.95 -5.61
N MET A 47 -9.34 -3.64 -6.70
CA MET A 47 -9.32 -2.31 -7.30
C MET A 47 -9.95 -1.25 -6.38
N GLU A 48 -11.11 -1.53 -5.81
CA GLU A 48 -11.79 -0.65 -4.85
C GLU A 48 -10.91 -0.41 -3.62
N TYR A 49 -10.35 -1.47 -3.03
CA TYR A 49 -9.43 -1.34 -1.90
C TYR A 49 -8.21 -0.48 -2.26
N PHE A 50 -7.57 -0.73 -3.41
CA PHE A 50 -6.42 0.06 -3.85
C PHE A 50 -6.78 1.54 -4.05
N ASN A 51 -7.97 1.83 -4.57
CA ASN A 51 -8.41 3.19 -4.84
C ASN A 51 -8.79 3.96 -3.58
N ASP A 52 -9.46 3.31 -2.63
CA ASP A 52 -10.03 3.99 -1.47
C ASP A 52 -9.12 3.95 -0.23
N ARG A 53 -8.27 2.91 -0.10
CA ARG A 53 -7.52 2.63 1.13
C ARG A 53 -6.02 2.73 0.99
N CYS A 54 -5.50 2.82 -0.23
CA CYS A 54 -4.09 3.07 -0.46
C CYS A 54 -3.86 4.53 -0.88
N GLY A 55 -2.81 5.14 -0.34
CA GLY A 55 -2.29 6.44 -0.78
C GLY A 55 -2.86 7.66 -0.06
N GLU A 56 -3.53 7.48 1.08
CA GLU A 56 -3.86 8.60 1.96
C GLU A 56 -2.63 8.98 2.80
N PHE A 57 -2.32 10.28 2.85
CA PHE A 57 -1.31 10.80 3.76
C PHE A 57 -1.88 10.82 5.19
N VAL A 58 -1.56 9.82 6.00
CA VAL A 58 -1.92 9.79 7.43
C VAL A 58 -0.81 10.45 8.25
N GLY A 59 -0.54 11.73 7.99
CA GLY A 59 0.35 12.53 8.83
C GLY A 59 -0.42 13.08 10.02
N TYR A 60 -0.24 12.48 11.19
CA TYR A 60 -0.62 13.16 12.43
C TYR A 60 0.34 14.34 12.63
N TYR A 61 -0.17 15.57 12.54
CA TYR A 61 0.53 16.72 13.10
C TYR A 61 0.66 16.50 14.61
N VAL A 62 1.90 16.35 15.08
CA VAL A 62 2.24 16.26 16.51
C VAL A 62 2.07 17.63 17.16
#